data_AF-A0A528BHT2-F1
#
_entry.id   AF-A0A528BHT2-F1
#
_cell.length_a   1.000
_cell.length_b   1.000
_cell.length_c   1.000
_cell.angle_alpha   90.00
_cell.angle_beta   90.00
_cell.angle_gamma   90.00
#
_symmetry.space_group_name_H-M   'P 1'
#
loop_
_entity.id
_entity.type
_entity.pdbx_description
1 polymer ?
#
loop_
_entity_poly.entity_id
_entity_poly.type
_entity_poly.pdbx_seq_one_letter_code
_entity_poly.pdbx_strand_id
1 'polypeptide(L)'
;MNRDWQFDLERWLEPFVSALRHKTRARMCPAYIAGLIGLGDRKSVQPMAARDAGVNYDQLHHFIASGVWDAAPLEKVLLAEADRQVGGNDAWLIVDDTALPKKGRHSVGVAPQYASALGKNANCQTLVSLTLASGEVPVMVGLRLFLP
;
A
#
# COMPACT_ATOMS: atom_id res chain seq x y z
N MET A 1 -10.79 10.68 23.31
CA MET A 1 -10.48 10.93 21.87
C MET A 1 -10.25 9.58 21.20
N ASN A 2 -10.71 9.39 19.96
CA ASN A 2 -10.65 8.15 19.15
C ASN A 2 -11.82 7.14 19.23
N ARG A 3 -13.00 7.53 18.73
CA ARG A 3 -13.88 6.58 18.01
C ARG A 3 -14.15 6.99 16.56
N ASP A 4 -13.70 8.16 16.12
CA ASP A 4 -14.05 8.73 14.80
C ASP A 4 -13.20 8.13 13.65
N TRP A 5 -11.88 8.08 13.81
CA TRP A 5 -11.00 7.74 12.67
C TRP A 5 -11.14 6.30 12.15
N GLN A 6 -11.46 5.34 13.01
CA GLN A 6 -11.66 3.95 12.58
C GLN A 6 -12.94 3.82 11.76
N PHE A 7 -13.99 4.52 12.17
CA PHE A 7 -15.24 4.58 11.42
C PHE A 7 -15.04 5.29 10.08
N ASP A 8 -14.32 6.42 10.06
CA ASP A 8 -13.97 7.12 8.82
C ASP A 8 -13.12 6.25 7.89
N LEU A 9 -12.16 5.50 8.43
CA LEU A 9 -11.36 4.55 7.68
C LEU A 9 -12.22 3.44 7.08
N GLU A 10 -13.09 2.82 7.87
CA GLU A 10 -13.99 1.77 7.40
C GLU A 10 -14.91 2.28 6.29
N ARG A 11 -15.47 3.48 6.45
CA ARG A 11 -16.28 4.14 5.43
C ARG A 11 -15.48 4.42 4.16
N TRP A 12 -14.25 4.90 4.29
CA TRP A 12 -13.36 5.14 3.14
C TRP A 12 -12.96 3.83 2.43
N LEU A 13 -12.81 2.73 3.17
CA LEU A 13 -12.43 1.42 2.63
C LEU A 13 -13.59 0.65 2.01
N GLU A 14 -14.85 1.04 2.21
CA GLU A 14 -16.04 0.35 1.70
C GLU A 14 -15.95 -0.06 0.22
N PRO A 15 -15.58 0.83 -0.74
CA PRO A 15 -15.47 0.43 -2.15
C PRO A 15 -14.35 -0.59 -2.40
N PHE A 16 -13.24 -0.52 -1.65
CA PHE A 16 -12.13 -1.48 -1.74
C PHE A 16 -12.53 -2.85 -1.18
N VAL A 17 -13.22 -2.86 -0.04
CA VAL A 17 -13.73 -4.08 0.60
C VAL A 17 -14.73 -4.79 -0.32
N SER A 18 -15.60 -4.04 -0.99
CA SER A 18 -16.53 -4.57 -2.00
C SER A 18 -15.80 -5.21 -3.20
N ALA A 19 -14.67 -4.64 -3.61
CA ALA A 19 -13.86 -5.15 -4.71
C ALA A 19 -13.10 -6.44 -4.37
N LEU A 20 -12.80 -6.72 -3.09
CA LEU A 20 -12.08 -7.93 -2.67
C LEU A 20 -12.86 -9.24 -2.90
N ARG A 21 -14.19 -9.18 -3.05
CA ARG A 21 -15.14 -10.28 -3.35
C ARG A 21 -15.11 -11.52 -2.45
N HIS A 22 -14.17 -11.63 -1.51
CA HIS A 22 -13.98 -12.76 -0.60
C HIS A 22 -14.22 -12.34 0.85
N LYS A 23 -15.23 -12.94 1.51
CA LYS A 23 -15.69 -12.54 2.86
C LYS A 23 -14.57 -12.45 3.91
N THR A 24 -13.65 -13.42 3.91
CA THR A 24 -12.51 -13.40 4.86
C THR A 24 -11.55 -12.24 4.58
N ARG A 25 -11.33 -11.89 3.31
CA ARG A 25 -10.44 -10.78 2.93
C ARG A 25 -11.09 -9.44 3.25
N ALA A 26 -12.38 -9.32 2.97
CA ALA A 26 -13.19 -8.15 3.33
C ALA A 26 -13.12 -7.85 4.83
N ARG A 27 -13.19 -8.87 5.69
CA ARG A 27 -13.09 -8.71 7.14
C ARG A 27 -11.71 -8.25 7.61
N MET A 28 -10.64 -8.77 7.00
CA MET A 28 -9.26 -8.49 7.45
C MET A 28 -8.66 -7.22 6.84
N CYS A 29 -9.20 -6.72 5.73
CA CYS A 29 -8.68 -5.53 5.05
C CYS A 29 -8.66 -4.28 5.95
N PRO A 30 -9.77 -3.89 6.62
CA PRO A 30 -9.74 -2.74 7.53
C PRO A 30 -8.74 -2.91 8.68
N ALA A 31 -8.68 -4.10 9.29
CA ALA A 31 -7.74 -4.40 10.36
C ALA A 31 -6.27 -4.29 9.90
N TYR A 32 -5.96 -4.80 8.70
CA TYR A 32 -4.62 -4.73 8.14
C TYR A 32 -4.21 -3.29 7.84
N ILE A 33 -5.08 -2.51 7.19
CA ILE A 33 -4.80 -1.10 6.88
C ILE A 33 -4.68 -0.27 8.17
N ALA A 34 -5.57 -0.46 9.14
CA ALA A 34 -5.50 0.16 10.45
C ALA A 34 -4.18 -0.17 11.18
N GLY A 35 -3.70 -1.41 11.08
CA GLY A 35 -2.40 -1.81 11.63
C GLY A 35 -1.21 -1.09 10.99
N LEU A 36 -1.27 -0.85 9.67
CA LEU A 36 -0.24 -0.14 8.92
C LEU A 36 -0.21 1.36 9.25
N ILE A 37 -1.36 2.04 9.22
CA ILE A 37 -1.45 3.50 9.40
C ILE A 37 -1.61 3.94 10.85
N GLY A 38 -2.04 3.03 11.73
CA GLY A 38 -2.30 3.32 13.14
C GLY A 38 -1.03 3.53 13.95
N LEU A 39 -1.19 3.81 15.25
CA LEU A 39 -0.07 4.04 16.16
C LEU A 39 0.75 2.75 16.41
N GLY A 40 2.08 2.87 16.41
CA GLY A 40 3.01 1.80 16.79
C GLY A 40 4.17 1.63 15.80
N ASP A 41 5.35 1.35 16.34
CA ASP A 41 6.61 1.42 15.59
C ASP A 41 6.74 0.34 14.50
N ARG A 42 6.59 -0.93 14.89
CA ARG A 42 6.77 -2.05 13.94
C ARG A 42 5.49 -2.38 13.18
N LYS A 43 5.56 -2.44 11.85
CA LYS A 43 4.43 -2.69 10.95
C LYS A 43 4.40 -4.11 10.35
N SER A 44 5.12 -5.05 10.95
CA SER A 44 4.99 -6.47 10.57
C SER A 44 3.72 -7.09 11.14
N VAL A 45 3.25 -8.19 10.55
CA VAL A 45 1.96 -8.82 10.89
C VAL A 45 1.83 -9.16 12.38
N GLN A 46 2.88 -9.72 12.98
CA GLN A 46 2.86 -10.12 14.40
C GLN A 46 2.69 -8.91 15.36
N PRO A 47 3.50 -7.85 15.30
CA PRO A 47 3.26 -6.63 16.06
C PRO A 47 1.90 -5.97 15.81
N MET A 48 1.38 -6.02 14.58
CA MET A 48 0.05 -5.47 14.29
C MET A 48 -1.05 -6.27 14.98
N ALA A 49 -1.03 -7.60 14.87
CA ALA A 49 -1.98 -8.49 15.54
C ALA A 49 -1.93 -8.37 17.07
N ALA A 50 -0.73 -8.22 17.65
CA ALA A 50 -0.56 -8.13 19.10
C ALA A 50 -1.14 -6.84 19.73
N ARG A 51 -1.44 -5.80 18.94
CA ARG A 51 -2.00 -4.53 19.43
C ARG A 51 -3.51 -4.54 19.58
N ASP A 52 -4.19 -5.44 18.86
CA ASP A 52 -5.64 -5.49 18.80
C ASP A 52 -6.12 -6.90 19.14
N ALA A 53 -6.75 -7.04 20.30
CA ALA A 53 -7.27 -8.33 20.79
C ALA A 53 -8.35 -8.94 19.87
N GLY A 54 -8.97 -8.13 18.99
CA GLY A 54 -9.94 -8.60 17.99
C GLY A 54 -9.30 -9.17 16.73
N VAL A 55 -7.98 -9.05 16.57
CA VAL A 55 -7.27 -9.36 15.32
C VAL A 55 -6.33 -10.55 15.52
N ASN A 56 -6.66 -11.67 14.89
CA ASN A 56 -5.86 -12.88 14.97
C ASN A 56 -4.68 -12.85 13.97
N TYR A 57 -3.49 -13.25 14.44
CA TYR A 57 -2.27 -13.28 13.63
C TYR A 57 -2.41 -14.13 12.36
N ASP A 58 -2.93 -15.36 12.47
CA ASP A 58 -3.05 -16.27 11.34
C ASP A 58 -4.02 -15.71 10.29
N GLN A 59 -5.10 -15.04 10.73
CA GLN A 59 -6.05 -14.41 9.82
C GLN A 59 -5.43 -13.22 9.07
N LEU A 60 -4.66 -12.36 9.73
CA LEU A 60 -3.94 -11.27 9.06
C LEU A 60 -2.84 -11.80 8.13
N HIS A 61 -2.09 -12.81 8.58
CA HIS A 61 -1.04 -13.40 7.78
C HIS A 61 -1.64 -14.06 6.52
N HIS A 62 -2.70 -14.84 6.69
CA HIS A 62 -3.42 -15.44 5.58
C HIS A 62 -4.01 -14.38 4.65
N PHE A 63 -4.55 -13.27 5.18
CA PHE A 63 -5.05 -12.17 4.35
C PHE A 63 -4.00 -11.69 3.34
N ILE A 64 -2.79 -11.34 3.79
CA ILE A 64 -1.75 -10.77 2.91
C ILE A 64 -0.99 -11.84 2.10
N ALA A 65 -0.76 -13.03 2.66
CA ALA A 65 0.14 -14.03 2.10
C ALA A 65 -0.55 -15.15 1.30
N SER A 66 -1.87 -15.32 1.40
CA SER A 66 -2.56 -16.45 0.77
C SER A 66 -3.00 -16.17 -0.68
N GLY A 67 -2.56 -17.05 -1.57
CA GLY A 67 -3.01 -17.13 -2.96
C GLY A 67 -2.49 -16.00 -3.86
N VAL A 68 -2.84 -16.09 -5.14
CA VAL A 68 -2.54 -15.04 -6.12
C VAL A 68 -3.51 -13.87 -5.87
N TRP A 69 -2.96 -12.67 -5.77
CA TRP A 69 -3.74 -11.43 -5.70
C TRP A 69 -4.02 -10.92 -7.12
N ASP A 70 -5.30 -10.87 -7.50
CA ASP A 70 -5.71 -9.99 -8.59
C ASP A 70 -5.86 -8.57 -8.03
N ALA A 71 -4.90 -7.71 -8.36
CA ALA A 71 -4.89 -6.33 -7.92
C ALA A 71 -5.82 -5.43 -8.76
N ALA A 72 -6.20 -5.86 -9.98
CA ALA A 72 -6.90 -5.00 -10.93
C ALA A 72 -8.23 -4.44 -10.38
N PRO A 73 -9.06 -5.19 -9.63
CA PRO A 73 -10.27 -4.63 -9.01
C PRO A 73 -9.97 -3.50 -8.02
N LEU A 74 -8.89 -3.62 -7.24
CA LEU A 74 -8.47 -2.61 -6.27
C LEU A 74 -7.83 -1.40 -6.95
N GLU A 75 -6.98 -1.63 -7.96
CA GLU A 75 -6.40 -0.57 -8.79
C GLU A 75 -7.49 0.28 -9.45
N LYS A 76 -8.58 -0.34 -9.92
CA LYS A 76 -9.73 0.38 -10.48
C LYS A 76 -10.42 1.29 -9.46
N VAL A 77 -10.62 0.80 -8.23
CA VAL A 77 -11.20 1.62 -7.15
C VAL A 77 -10.25 2.75 -6.78
N LEU A 78 -8.95 2.47 -6.66
CA LEU A 78 -7.92 3.48 -6.37
C LEU A 78 -7.91 4.60 -7.42
N LEU A 79 -7.95 4.25 -8.71
CA LEU A 79 -8.00 5.22 -9.79
C LEU A 79 -9.26 6.08 -9.76
N ALA A 80 -10.43 5.48 -9.48
CA ALA A 80 -11.67 6.24 -9.36
C ALA A 80 -11.65 7.22 -8.18
N GLU A 81 -11.12 6.80 -7.03
CA GLU A 81 -10.98 7.68 -5.87
C GLU A 81 -9.92 8.76 -6.05
N ALA A 82 -8.84 8.47 -6.79
CA ALA A 82 -7.83 9.46 -7.15
C ALA A 82 -8.39 10.49 -8.12
N ASP A 83 -9.09 10.07 -9.17
CA ASP A 83 -9.74 10.97 -10.13
C ASP A 83 -10.75 11.88 -9.45
N ARG A 84 -11.56 11.33 -8.51
CA ARG A 84 -12.50 12.13 -7.70
C ARG A 84 -11.80 13.19 -6.83
N GLN A 85 -10.59 12.93 -6.35
CA GLN A 85 -9.87 13.82 -5.44
C GLN A 85 -9.01 14.86 -6.17
N VAL A 86 -8.29 14.44 -7.21
CA VAL A 86 -7.22 15.22 -7.86
C VAL A 86 -7.24 15.11 -9.38
N GLY A 87 -8.26 14.50 -9.98
CA GLY A 87 -8.43 14.42 -11.43
C GLY A 87 -8.87 15.74 -12.07
N GLY A 88 -9.04 15.72 -13.39
CA GLY A 88 -9.44 16.88 -14.19
C GLY A 88 -8.32 17.45 -15.06
N ASN A 89 -8.62 18.54 -15.77
CA ASN A 89 -7.74 19.10 -16.80
C ASN A 89 -6.44 19.70 -16.27
N ASP A 90 -6.42 20.09 -14.99
CA ASP A 90 -5.25 20.68 -14.33
C ASP A 90 -4.41 19.63 -13.58
N ALA A 91 -4.76 18.35 -13.72
CA ALA A 91 -4.05 17.25 -13.08
C ALA A 91 -2.81 16.84 -13.88
N TRP A 92 -1.77 16.45 -13.15
CA TRP A 92 -0.51 15.98 -13.68
C TRP A 92 -0.34 14.50 -13.37
N LEU A 93 0.08 13.74 -14.39
CA LEU A 93 0.50 12.36 -14.21
C LEU A 93 2.03 12.32 -14.12
N ILE A 94 2.53 11.99 -12.94
CA ILE A 94 3.95 11.99 -12.61
C ILE A 94 4.44 10.55 -12.56
N VAL A 95 5.52 10.28 -13.30
CA VAL A 95 6.25 9.01 -13.28
C VAL A 95 7.60 9.25 -12.63
N ASP A 96 7.89 8.51 -11.57
CA ASP A 96 9.13 8.66 -10.81
C ASP A 96 9.64 7.31 -10.32
N ASP A 97 10.95 7.12 -10.30
CA ASP A 97 11.58 5.94 -9.73
C ASP A 97 11.96 6.15 -8.26
N THR A 98 11.75 5.12 -7.45
CA THR A 98 12.09 5.13 -6.02
C THR A 98 12.92 3.91 -5.70
N ALA A 99 14.16 4.14 -5.26
CA ALA A 99 15.04 3.09 -4.78
C ALA A 99 14.82 2.83 -3.28
N LEU A 100 14.53 1.58 -2.92
CA LEU A 100 14.46 1.10 -1.55
C LEU A 100 15.75 0.32 -1.21
N PRO A 101 16.68 0.89 -0.43
CA PRO A 101 17.90 0.20 -0.05
C PRO A 101 17.62 -1.11 0.70
N LYS A 102 18.34 -2.17 0.35
CA LYS A 102 18.20 -3.50 0.96
C LYS A 102 19.55 -4.07 1.38
N LYS A 103 19.51 -4.91 2.42
CA LYS A 103 20.63 -5.79 2.80
C LYS A 103 20.28 -7.22 2.37
N GLY A 104 21.27 -7.94 1.84
CA GLY A 104 21.11 -9.32 1.38
C GLY A 104 20.43 -9.46 0.00
N ARG A 105 20.03 -10.69 -0.34
CA ARG A 105 19.58 -11.10 -1.69
C ARG A 105 18.18 -11.74 -1.72
N HIS A 106 17.44 -11.67 -0.62
CA HIS A 106 16.16 -12.37 -0.46
C HIS A 106 14.93 -11.54 -0.83
N SER A 107 15.08 -10.26 -1.12
CA SER A 107 13.97 -9.44 -1.64
C SER A 107 13.90 -9.62 -3.16
N VAL A 108 12.70 -9.81 -3.71
CA VAL A 108 12.49 -9.94 -5.17
C VAL A 108 13.03 -8.70 -5.89
N GLY A 109 13.71 -8.85 -7.03
CA GLY A 109 14.22 -7.71 -7.80
C GLY A 109 15.27 -6.85 -7.09
N VAL A 110 15.89 -7.36 -6.01
CA VAL A 110 17.01 -6.67 -5.36
C VAL A 110 18.30 -6.87 -6.18
N ALA A 111 18.96 -5.78 -6.51
CA ALA A 111 20.25 -5.80 -7.19
C ALA A 111 21.05 -4.51 -6.91
N PRO A 112 22.36 -4.48 -7.22
CA PRO A 112 23.11 -3.23 -7.27
C PRO A 112 22.57 -2.31 -8.37
N GLN A 113 21.92 -1.21 -7.99
CA GLN A 113 21.37 -0.19 -8.89
C GLN A 113 21.65 1.21 -8.32
N TYR A 114 21.51 2.26 -9.12
CA TYR A 114 21.68 3.63 -8.62
C TYR A 114 20.51 3.96 -7.67
N ALA A 115 20.82 4.26 -6.41
CA ALA A 115 19.83 4.63 -5.41
C ALA A 115 19.94 6.13 -5.13
N SER A 116 19.02 6.91 -5.72
CA SER A 116 19.02 8.39 -5.63
C SER A 116 19.07 8.89 -4.18
N ALA A 117 18.34 8.25 -3.26
CA ALA A 117 18.35 8.57 -1.83
C ALA A 117 19.73 8.37 -1.14
N LEU A 118 20.64 7.61 -1.75
CA LEU A 118 22.00 7.37 -1.26
C LEU A 118 23.08 8.05 -2.11
N GLY A 119 22.71 8.66 -3.25
CA GLY A 119 23.63 9.31 -4.18
C GLY A 119 24.68 8.37 -4.80
N LYS A 120 24.42 7.06 -4.85
CA LYS A 120 25.38 6.05 -5.33
C LYS A 120 24.70 4.75 -5.73
N ASN A 121 25.46 3.90 -6.43
CA ASN A 121 25.08 2.51 -6.62
C ASN A 121 25.06 1.78 -5.27
N ALA A 122 23.91 1.16 -4.98
CA ALA A 122 23.71 0.38 -3.77
C ALA A 122 22.80 -0.82 -4.08
N ASN A 123 22.86 -1.83 -3.23
CA ASN A 123 21.91 -2.93 -3.30
C ASN A 123 20.53 -2.43 -2.90
N CYS A 124 19.58 -2.40 -3.83
CA CYS A 124 18.23 -1.88 -3.63
C CYS A 124 17.20 -2.61 -4.49
N GLN A 125 15.93 -2.44 -4.13
CA GLN A 125 14.80 -2.64 -5.05
C GLN A 125 14.45 -1.28 -5.65
N THR A 126 14.33 -1.18 -6.96
CA THR A 126 13.83 0.02 -7.62
C THR A 126 12.37 -0.17 -7.97
N LEU A 127 11.52 0.80 -7.65
CA LEU A 127 10.12 0.81 -8.02
C LEU A 127 9.84 2.00 -8.92
N VAL A 128 8.96 1.82 -9.89
CA VAL A 128 8.41 2.92 -10.69
C VAL A 128 7.03 3.23 -10.13
N SER A 129 6.84 4.46 -9.69
CA SER A 129 5.58 4.97 -9.18
C SER A 129 4.84 5.76 -10.25
N LEU A 130 3.51 5.72 -10.18
CA LEU A 130 2.62 6.57 -10.95
C LEU A 130 1.78 7.38 -9.96
N THR A 131 1.90 8.70 -10.02
CA THR A 131 1.23 9.62 -9.10
C THR A 131 0.37 10.60 -9.89
N LEU A 132 -0.92 10.68 -9.56
CA LEU A 132 -1.81 11.71 -10.05
C LEU A 132 -1.75 12.89 -9.06
N ALA A 133 -1.49 14.09 -9.53
CA ALA A 133 -1.35 15.26 -8.67
C ALA A 133 -2.09 16.48 -9.22
N SER A 134 -2.72 17.24 -8.33
CA SER A 134 -3.32 18.54 -8.65
C SER A 134 -3.08 19.51 -7.49
N GLY A 135 -2.60 20.71 -7.79
CA GLY A 135 -2.12 21.65 -6.78
C GLY A 135 -1.04 21.03 -5.87
N GLU A 136 -1.26 21.05 -4.56
CA GLU A 136 -0.36 20.48 -3.55
C GLU A 136 -0.73 19.04 -3.14
N VAL A 137 -1.67 18.39 -3.83
CA VAL A 137 -2.19 17.07 -3.44
C VAL A 137 -1.69 15.99 -4.40
N PRO A 138 -0.74 15.13 -3.98
CA PRO A 138 -0.33 13.94 -4.73
C PRO A 138 -1.07 12.69 -4.27
N VAL A 139 -1.56 11.88 -5.22
CA VAL A 139 -2.16 10.56 -4.98
C VAL A 139 -1.43 9.51 -5.81
N MET A 140 -0.72 8.60 -5.15
CA MET A 140 -0.07 7.47 -5.83
C MET A 140 -1.13 6.47 -6.30
N VAL A 141 -1.21 6.26 -7.62
CA VAL A 141 -2.20 5.41 -8.28
C VAL A 141 -1.63 4.11 -8.83
N GLY A 142 -0.30 3.99 -8.86
CA GLY A 142 0.38 2.79 -9.32
C GLY A 142 1.79 2.67 -8.75
N LEU A 143 2.23 1.43 -8.57
CA LEU A 143 3.59 1.12 -8.15
C LEU A 143 3.98 -0.24 -8.71
N ARG A 144 5.09 -0.31 -9.43
CA ARG A 144 5.62 -1.57 -10.00
C ARG A 144 7.09 -1.71 -9.68
N LEU A 145 7.51 -2.94 -9.39
CA LEU A 145 8.92 -3.26 -9.19
C LEU A 145 9.62 -3.29 -10.55
N PHE A 146 10.74 -2.57 -10.66
CA PHE A 146 11.66 -2.74 -11.78
C PHE A 146 12.48 -4.00 -11.52
N LEU A 147 12.36 -4.99 -12.41
CA LEU A 147 13.08 -6.25 -12.33
C LEU A 147 14.36 -6.15 -13.18
N PRO A 148 15.55 -6.19 -12.55
CA PRO A 148 16.83 -6.13 -13.23
C PRO A 148 17.21 -7.46 -13.90
#